data_AF-A0A3R7EDH9-F1
#
_entry.id   AF-A0A3R7EDH9-F1
#
_cell.length_a   1.000
_cell.length_b   1.000
_cell.length_c   1.000
_cell.angle_alpha   90.00
_cell.angle_beta   90.00
_cell.angle_gamma   90.00
#
_symmetry.space_group_name_H-M   'P 1'
#
loop_
_entity.id
_entity.type
_entity.pdbx_description
1 polymer ?
#
loop_
_entity_poly.entity_id
_entity_poly.type
_entity_poly.pdbx_seq_one_letter_code
_entity_poly.pdbx_strand_id
1 'polypeptide(L)' 'MPYQFECSEGNCQFRIRSSSSDEVERLVRAHVRMVHNGRIDRADLERGIDQVELA' A
#
# COMPACT_ATOMS: atom_id res chain seq x y z
N MET A 1 -14.81 6.22 2.81
CA MET A 1 -14.73 5.85 1.38
C MET A 1 -14.21 4.42 1.31
N PRO A 2 -14.79 3.51 0.51
CA PRO A 2 -14.27 2.15 0.41
C PRO A 2 -13.00 2.17 -0.44
N TYR A 3 -11.85 1.94 0.19
CA TYR A 3 -10.59 1.72 -0.51
C TYR A 3 -10.75 0.48 -1.39
N GLN A 4 -10.43 0.59 -2.68
CA GLN A 4 -10.53 -0.52 -3.62
C GLN A 4 -9.15 -1.20 -3.69
N PHE A 5 -9.07 -2.45 -3.23
CA PHE A 5 -7.83 -3.23 -3.18
C PHE A 5 -7.87 -4.31 -4.26
N GLU A 6 -6.85 -4.36 -5.11
CA GLU A 6 -6.62 -5.46 -6.03
C GLU A 6 -5.17 -5.91 -5.83
N CYS A 7 -4.94 -7.14 -5.35
CA CYS A 7 -3.62 -7.77 -5.45
C CYS A 7 -3.69 -8.86 -6.51
N SER A 8 -2.78 -8.79 -7.48
CA SER A 8 -2.48 -9.87 -8.42
C SER A 8 -1.27 -10.64 -7.90
N GLU A 9 -1.38 -11.96 -7.72
CA GLU A 9 -0.32 -12.79 -7.13
C GLU A 9 1.04 -12.66 -7.86
N GLY A 10 2.13 -12.65 -7.09
CA GLY A 10 3.51 -12.60 -7.57
C GLY A 10 4.14 -11.19 -7.59
N ASN A 11 3.33 -10.15 -7.77
CA ASN A 11 3.72 -8.73 -7.68
C ASN A 11 2.50 -7.88 -7.29
N CYS A 12 2.10 -7.87 -6.02
CA CYS A 12 0.94 -7.06 -5.62
C CYS A 12 1.23 -5.57 -5.89
N GLN A 13 0.45 -4.94 -6.77
CA GLN A 13 0.40 -3.48 -6.93
C GLN A 13 -0.86 -2.95 -6.24
N PHE A 14 -0.70 -1.91 -5.42
CA PHE A 14 -1.81 -1.28 -4.72
C PHE A 14 -2.05 0.12 -5.27
N ARG A 15 -3.31 0.45 -5.53
CA ARG A 15 -3.72 1.84 -5.81
C ARG A 15 -4.59 2.34 -4.66
N ILE A 16 -4.02 3.18 -3.80
CA ILE A 16 -4.71 3.75 -2.66
C ILE A 16 -5.00 5.22 -2.95
N ARG A 17 -6.28 5.60 -2.96
CA ARG A 17 -6.70 7.00 -2.95
C ARG A 17 -6.87 7.44 -1.50
N SER A 18 -5.90 8.18 -0.98
CA SER A 18 -5.99 8.82 0.33
C SER A 18 -5.30 10.18 0.30
N SER A 19 -5.78 11.11 1.11
CA SER A 19 -5.12 12.39 1.38
C SER A 19 -4.07 12.30 2.50
N SER A 20 -3.87 11.11 3.10
CA SER A 20 -2.94 10.88 4.21
C SER A 20 -1.96 9.75 3.89
N SER A 21 -0.67 10.07 3.83
CA SER A 21 0.41 9.09 3.67
C SER A 21 0.48 8.08 4.82
N ASP A 22 0.20 8.51 6.06
CA ASP A 22 0.17 7.62 7.23
C ASP A 22 -0.95 6.57 7.13
N GLU A 23 -2.07 6.93 6.51
CA GLU A 23 -3.15 5.98 6.24
C GLU A 23 -2.75 4.96 5.17
N VAL A 24 -2.12 5.42 4.09
CA VAL A 24 -1.55 4.55 3.04
C VAL A 24 -0.58 3.54 3.67
N GLU A 25 0.35 4.00 4.51
CA GLU A 25 1.33 3.14 5.18
C GLU A 25 0.66 2.08 6.06
N ARG A 26 -0.34 2.48 6.87
CA ARG A 26 -1.08 1.54 7.73
C ARG A 26 -1.79 0.46 6.92
N LEU A 27 -2.44 0.83 5.82
CA LEU A 27 -3.18 -0.09 4.96
C LEU A 27 -2.25 -1.10 4.29
N VAL A 28 -1.12 -0.65 3.74
CA VAL A 28 -0.15 -1.55 3.09
C VAL A 28 0.48 -2.51 4.11
N ARG A 29 0.88 -2.01 5.30
CA ARG A 29 1.41 -2.87 6.38
C ARG A 29 0.41 -3.92 6.84
N ALA A 30 -0.86 -3.53 7.00
CA ALA A 30 -1.93 -4.46 7.37
C ALA A 30 -2.11 -5.54 6.29
N HIS A 31 -2.08 -5.16 5.02
CA HIS A 31 -2.16 -6.11 3.90
C HIS A 31 -1.01 -7.12 3.92
N VAL A 32 0.25 -6.66 4.00
CA VAL A 32 1.42 -7.55 4.03
C VAL A 32 1.33 -8.53 5.19
N ARG A 33 0.87 -8.07 6.36
CA ARG A 33 0.70 -8.93 7.53
C ARG A 33 -0.42 -9.97 7.34
N MET A 34 -1.57 -9.57 6.81
CA MET A 34 -2.75 -10.46 6.73
C MET A 34 -2.71 -11.41 5.53
N VAL A 35 -2.18 -10.96 4.39
CA VAL A 35 -2.22 -11.71 3.12
C VAL A 35 -0.92 -12.48 2.89
N HIS A 36 0.23 -11.90 3.22
CA HIS A 36 1.54 -12.53 2.99
C HIS A 36 2.18 -13.09 4.25
N ASN A 37 1.54 -12.94 5.42
CA ASN A 37 2.11 -13.25 6.73
C ASN A 37 3.52 -12.63 6.93
N GLY A 38 3.75 -11.50 6.27
CA GLY A 38 5.05 -10.86 6.17
C GLY A 38 5.16 -9.62 7.05
N ARG A 39 6.33 -9.00 7.00
CA ARG A 39 6.58 -7.65 7.52
C ARG A 39 7.27 -6.84 6.43
N ILE A 40 6.93 -5.56 6.36
CA ILE A 40 7.55 -4.59 5.47
C ILE A 40 8.02 -3.41 6.32
N ASP A 41 9.26 -2.97 6.11
CA ASP A 41 9.78 -1.80 6.81
C ASP A 41 9.36 -0.51 6.13
N ARG A 42 9.41 0.59 6.89
CA ARG A 42 8.99 1.90 6.39
C ARG A 42 9.78 2.31 5.14
N ALA A 43 11.09 2.05 5.17
CA ALA A 43 12.00 2.40 4.08
C ALA A 43 11.68 1.63 2.79
N ASP A 44 11.23 0.37 2.89
CA ASP A 44 10.83 -0.41 1.72
C ASP A 44 9.51 0.12 1.14
N LEU A 45 8.62 0.55 2.02
CA LEU A 45 7.33 1.14 1.65
C LEU A 45 7.53 2.49 0.94
N GLU A 46 8.35 3.37 1.50
CA GLU A 46 8.66 4.69 0.92
C GLU A 46 9.33 4.58 -0.45
N ARG A 47 10.14 3.53 -0.69
CA ARG A 47 10.75 3.24 -2.00
C ARG A 47 9.76 2.70 -3.03
N GLY A 48 8.70 2.03 -2.58
CA GLY A 48 7.71 1.38 -3.45
C GLY A 48 6.45 2.22 -3.70
N ILE A 49 6.28 3.35 -3.02
CA ILE A 49 5.15 4.26 -3.24
C ILE A 49 5.49 5.23 -4.36
N ASP A 50 4.85 5.05 -5.51
CA ASP A 50 4.75 6.10 -6.52
C ASP A 50 3.58 7.05 -6.17
N GLN A 51 3.91 8.29 -5.82
CA GLN A 51 2.91 9.34 -5.62
C GLN A 51 2.47 9.90 -6.97
N VAL A 52 1.21 9.68 -7.32
CA VAL A 52 0.59 10.28 -8.51
C VAL A 52 -0.21 11.51 -8.07
N GLU A 53 0.38 12.69 -8.19
CA GLU A 53 -0.37 13.95 -8.11
C GLU A 53 -1.21 14.13 -9.38
N LEU A 54 -2.51 14.36 -9.22
CA LEU A 54 -3.39 14.75 -10.31
C LEU A 54 -3.15 16.23 -10.61
N ALA A 55 -2.64 16.52 -11.82
CA ALA A 55 -2.37 17.86 -12.35
C ALA A 55 -3.62 18.73 -12.54
#